data_AF-R1I1H7-F1
#
_entry.id   AF-R1I1H7-F1
#
_cell.length_a   1.000
_cell.length_b   1.000
_cell.length_c   1.000
_cell.angle_alpha   90.00
_cell.angle_beta   90.00
_cell.angle_gamma   90.00
#
_symmetry.space_group_name_H-M   'P 1'
#
loop_
_entity.id
_entity.type
_entity.pdbx_description
1 polymer ?
#
loop_
_entity_poly.entity_id
_entity_poly.type
_entity_poly.pdbx_seq_one_letter_code
_entity_poly.pdbx_strand_id
1 'polypeptide(L)'
;MTGPVRRDRRAQPVHAPRGDRAGRHEGTPAVRRIQALQRHAGNQAVAGLLAVQRAGKEDEAQFKQYAKDGDWARAAWQLANSDAKDNLAALVRTLDPAQLANLTEGARHHGATAVVDAVVAVNRRAAIIGTVRFHVWRHDWAEAARYLNGMEHTDGRRLEDSLLASGLLDHAGLIEIIKLNKNLKLRAGDAITLAGKQFIVYESTVRFDGTLAWRTNNPGALRRDEPLSGSIGHDERLFLIFPDAETGRKAARENLRFQLFHNPNLGEDPTLLEVMEAYAPAADGNQPDVYAQKIADALHVTPQAKARRFSTPQMETMLNTIIGTETTTEGTERPHDSPDLPRDLLGLLGHGG
;
A
#
# COMPACT_ATOMS: atom_id res chain seq x y z
N MET A 1 -61.61 0.95 -2.79
CA MET A 1 -61.91 -0.17 -1.87
C MET A 1 -61.05 0.01 -0.63
N THR A 2 -61.71 0.24 0.53
CA THR A 2 -61.29 -0.06 1.92
C THR A 2 -59.81 0.23 2.28
N GLY A 3 -59.41 1.27 3.02
CA GLY A 3 -59.97 1.86 4.24
C GLY A 3 -59.07 1.52 5.45
N PRO A 4 -58.51 2.49 6.22
CA PRO A 4 -57.54 2.21 7.28
C PRO A 4 -58.24 1.84 8.60
N VAL A 5 -57.82 0.75 9.24
CA VAL A 5 -58.36 0.31 10.53
C VAL A 5 -57.55 0.93 11.68
N ARG A 6 -58.09 1.98 12.30
CA ARG A 6 -57.72 2.44 13.65
C ARG A 6 -58.08 1.35 14.67
N ARG A 7 -57.12 0.93 15.49
CA ARG A 7 -57.38 0.17 16.73
C ARG A 7 -57.11 1.05 17.93
N ASP A 8 -58.19 1.54 18.53
CA ASP A 8 -58.19 2.12 19.88
C ASP A 8 -57.86 1.01 20.90
N ARG A 9 -56.65 1.05 21.46
CA ARG A 9 -56.32 0.31 22.69
C ARG A 9 -56.69 1.18 23.88
N ARG A 10 -57.89 0.96 24.43
CA ARG A 10 -58.21 1.37 25.80
C ARG A 10 -57.26 0.68 26.76
N ALA A 11 -56.47 1.46 27.50
CA ALA A 11 -55.67 0.98 28.60
C ALA A 11 -56.61 0.48 29.72
N GLN A 12 -56.52 -0.82 30.03
CA GLN A 12 -57.11 -1.37 31.24
C GLN A 12 -56.31 -0.88 32.46
N PRO A 13 -56.95 -0.52 33.57
CA PRO A 13 -56.26 -0.23 34.81
C PRO A 13 -55.65 -1.53 35.34
N VAL A 14 -54.32 -1.62 35.33
CA VAL A 14 -53.60 -2.72 35.98
C VAL A 14 -53.81 -2.57 37.48
N HIS A 15 -54.59 -3.48 38.05
CA HIS A 15 -54.73 -3.61 39.50
C HIS A 15 -53.35 -3.83 40.11
N ALA A 16 -52.88 -2.86 40.87
CA ALA A 16 -51.72 -3.02 41.72
C ALA A 16 -52.01 -4.15 42.73
N PRO A 17 -51.17 -5.21 42.81
CA PRO A 17 -51.31 -6.19 43.87
C PRO A 17 -51.12 -5.48 45.22
N ARG A 18 -52.13 -5.55 46.08
CA ARG A 18 -52.00 -5.26 47.51
C ARG A 18 -51.10 -6.34 48.10
N GLY A 19 -49.80 -6.17 47.95
CA GLY A 19 -48.80 -6.96 48.65
C GLY A 19 -48.91 -6.69 50.15
N ASP A 20 -49.01 -7.77 50.91
CA ASP A 20 -48.95 -7.80 52.36
C ASP A 20 -47.89 -6.86 52.91
N ARG A 21 -48.28 -6.06 53.90
CA ARG A 21 -47.36 -5.37 54.82
C ARG A 21 -46.66 -6.42 55.69
N ALA A 22 -45.79 -7.24 55.10
CA ALA A 22 -44.80 -7.99 55.85
C ALA A 22 -43.96 -6.96 56.62
N GLY A 23 -43.96 -7.11 57.96
CA GLY A 23 -43.39 -6.15 58.89
C GLY A 23 -42.03 -5.63 58.44
N ARG A 24 -41.91 -4.30 58.32
CA ARG A 24 -40.61 -3.65 58.31
C ARG A 24 -39.97 -3.96 59.65
N HIS A 25 -39.19 -5.03 59.71
CA HIS A 25 -38.19 -5.20 60.74
C HIS A 25 -37.24 -4.01 60.60
N GLU A 26 -37.52 -2.97 61.37
CA GLU A 26 -36.59 -1.87 61.57
C GLU A 26 -35.34 -2.46 62.19
N GLY A 27 -34.36 -2.77 61.34
CA GLY A 27 -33.05 -3.19 61.80
C GLY A 27 -32.58 -2.26 62.91
N THR A 28 -31.95 -2.85 63.92
CA THR A 28 -31.38 -2.09 65.03
C THR A 28 -30.50 -0.95 64.49
N PRO A 29 -30.31 0.16 65.23
CA PRO A 29 -29.49 1.28 64.77
C PRO A 29 -28.10 0.85 64.25
N ALA A 30 -27.53 -0.22 64.81
CA ALA A 30 -26.30 -0.86 64.34
C ALA A 30 -26.42 -1.43 62.91
N VAL A 31 -27.49 -2.17 62.61
CA VAL A 31 -27.73 -2.72 61.26
C VAL A 31 -27.94 -1.60 60.24
N ARG A 32 -28.66 -0.53 60.60
CA ARG A 32 -28.84 0.65 59.74
C ARG A 32 -27.52 1.35 59.44
N ARG A 33 -26.64 1.46 60.44
CA ARG A 33 -25.29 2.06 60.29
C ARG A 33 -24.39 1.22 59.39
N ILE A 34 -24.40 -0.11 59.55
CA ILE A 34 -23.65 -1.03 58.68
C ILE A 34 -24.14 -0.94 57.23
N GLN A 35 -25.46 -0.94 57.00
CA GLN A 35 -26.04 -0.79 55.66
C GLN A 35 -25.76 0.60 55.03
N ALA A 36 -25.69 1.66 55.84
CA ALA A 36 -25.29 2.98 55.36
C ALA A 36 -23.82 3.02 54.94
N LEU A 37 -22.92 2.42 55.74
CA LEU A 37 -21.50 2.31 55.41
C LEU A 37 -21.26 1.46 54.16
N GLN A 38 -21.97 0.34 54.01
CA GLN A 38 -21.88 -0.51 52.81
C GLN A 38 -22.33 0.24 51.55
N ARG A 39 -23.43 0.99 51.61
CA ARG A 39 -23.90 1.83 50.48
C ARG A 39 -22.92 2.96 50.17
N HIS A 40 -22.34 3.59 51.18
CA HIS A 40 -21.35 4.65 50.97
C HIS A 40 -20.09 4.11 50.29
N ALA A 41 -19.56 2.98 50.78
CA ALA A 41 -18.41 2.32 50.17
C ALA A 41 -18.70 1.84 48.74
N GLY A 42 -19.88 1.26 48.50
CA GLY A 42 -20.32 0.86 47.16
C GLY A 42 -20.44 2.04 46.19
N ASN A 43 -21.01 3.16 46.64
CA ASN A 43 -21.13 4.37 45.82
C ASN A 43 -19.76 5.00 45.51
N GLN A 44 -18.82 4.99 46.45
CA GLN A 44 -17.46 5.46 46.21
C GLN A 44 -16.72 4.57 45.21
N ALA A 45 -16.87 3.24 45.30
CA ALA A 45 -16.29 2.31 44.34
C ALA A 45 -16.85 2.53 42.92
N VAL A 46 -18.18 2.69 42.78
CA VAL A 46 -18.81 2.98 41.48
C VAL A 46 -18.39 4.35 40.94
N ALA A 47 -18.31 5.38 41.78
CA ALA A 47 -17.84 6.70 41.36
C ALA A 47 -16.38 6.67 40.89
N GLY A 48 -15.52 5.91 41.58
CA GLY A 48 -14.15 5.66 41.18
C GLY A 48 -14.05 4.96 39.82
N LEU A 49 -14.84 3.89 39.61
CA LEU A 49 -14.91 3.20 38.32
C LEU A 49 -15.38 4.11 37.17
N LEU A 50 -16.40 4.93 37.41
CA LEU A 50 -16.90 5.89 36.42
C LEU A 50 -15.87 6.99 36.12
N ALA A 51 -15.10 7.44 37.10
CA ALA A 51 -14.03 8.42 36.89
C ALA A 51 -12.91 7.84 36.02
N VAL A 52 -12.46 6.60 36.30
CA VAL A 52 -11.47 5.87 35.47
C VAL A 52 -12.00 5.68 34.05
N GLN A 53 -13.28 5.30 33.89
CA GLN A 53 -13.87 5.14 32.57
C GLN A 53 -13.97 6.46 31.78
N ARG A 54 -14.17 7.60 32.46
CA ARG A 54 -14.22 8.93 31.82
C ARG A 54 -12.82 9.40 31.42
N ALA A 55 -11.83 9.26 32.29
CA ALA A 55 -10.44 9.61 32.00
C ALA A 55 -9.94 8.89 30.74
N GLY A 56 -10.18 7.57 30.64
CA GLY A 56 -9.82 6.80 29.45
C GLY A 56 -10.49 7.28 28.15
N LYS A 57 -11.71 7.82 28.22
CA LYS A 57 -12.41 8.39 27.04
C LYS A 57 -11.85 9.74 26.62
N GLU A 58 -11.46 10.58 27.57
CA GLU A 58 -10.83 11.88 27.29
C GLU A 58 -9.45 11.68 26.66
N ASP A 59 -8.67 10.74 27.18
CA ASP A 59 -7.37 10.37 26.62
C ASP A 59 -7.48 9.81 25.20
N GLU A 60 -8.47 8.94 24.96
CA GLU A 60 -8.77 8.43 23.62
C GLU A 60 -9.17 9.55 22.65
N ALA A 61 -9.98 10.52 23.10
CA ALA A 61 -10.38 11.66 22.28
C ALA A 61 -9.19 12.56 21.92
N GLN A 62 -8.28 12.82 22.86
CA GLN A 62 -7.06 13.59 22.62
C GLN A 62 -6.13 12.88 21.64
N PHE A 63 -5.91 11.57 21.82
CA PHE A 63 -5.15 10.77 20.87
C PHE A 63 -5.73 10.87 19.45
N LYS A 64 -7.05 10.68 19.30
CA LYS A 64 -7.72 10.79 18.00
C LYS A 64 -7.58 12.18 17.38
N GLN A 65 -7.59 13.23 18.21
CA GLN A 65 -7.38 14.59 17.74
C GLN A 65 -5.95 14.80 17.22
N TYR A 66 -4.93 14.40 17.97
CA TYR A 66 -3.53 14.51 17.50
C TYR A 66 -3.27 13.68 16.24
N ALA A 67 -3.81 12.46 16.17
CA ALA A 67 -3.71 11.62 14.98
C ALA A 67 -4.38 12.26 13.75
N LYS A 68 -5.54 12.90 13.93
CA LYS A 68 -6.24 13.65 12.88
C LYS A 68 -5.45 14.87 12.41
N ASP A 69 -4.77 15.55 13.32
CA ASP A 69 -3.94 16.73 13.03
C ASP A 69 -2.57 16.35 12.45
N GLY A 70 -2.22 15.06 12.41
CA GLY A 70 -0.92 14.57 11.96
C GLY A 70 0.22 14.76 12.97
N ASP A 71 -0.08 15.15 14.22
CA ASP A 71 0.91 15.28 15.30
C ASP A 71 1.16 13.93 15.98
N TRP A 72 1.83 13.04 15.23
CA TRP A 72 2.06 11.66 15.65
C TRP A 72 2.97 11.53 16.87
N ALA A 73 3.83 12.52 17.10
CA ALA A 73 4.69 12.58 18.28
C ALA A 73 3.84 12.78 19.54
N ARG A 74 2.94 13.78 19.56
CA ARG A 74 1.99 13.95 20.68
C ARG A 74 0.98 12.83 20.78
N ALA A 75 0.50 12.28 19.66
CA ALA A 75 -0.38 11.12 19.67
C ALA A 75 0.27 9.93 20.39
N ALA A 76 1.53 9.62 20.07
CA ALA A 76 2.27 8.55 20.73
C ALA A 76 2.54 8.84 22.20
N TRP A 77 2.93 10.07 22.53
CA TRP A 77 3.12 10.49 23.93
C TRP A 77 1.82 10.35 24.74
N GLN A 78 0.69 10.76 24.18
CA GLN A 78 -0.64 10.63 24.80
C GLN A 78 -0.96 9.15 25.08
N LEU A 79 -0.74 8.26 24.11
CA LEU A 79 -0.96 6.83 24.32
C LEU A 79 -0.04 6.21 25.38
N ALA A 80 1.21 6.67 25.46
CA ALA A 80 2.18 6.13 26.41
C ALA A 80 1.94 6.56 27.87
N ASN A 81 1.33 7.73 28.07
CA ASN A 81 1.16 8.35 29.40
C ASN A 81 -0.30 8.39 29.89
N SER A 82 -1.24 7.91 29.10
CA SER A 82 -2.67 7.88 29.46
C SER A 82 -3.07 6.64 30.24
N ASP A 83 -4.20 6.74 30.94
CA ASP A 83 -4.89 5.58 31.51
C ASP A 83 -5.44 4.66 30.40
N ALA A 84 -5.49 5.15 29.16
CA ALA A 84 -5.85 4.37 27.97
C ALA A 84 -4.79 3.33 27.55
N LYS A 85 -3.65 3.21 28.25
CA LYS A 85 -2.64 2.16 27.97
C LYS A 85 -3.21 0.74 27.98
N ASP A 86 -4.23 0.48 28.80
CA ASP A 86 -4.91 -0.82 28.86
C ASP A 86 -5.74 -1.09 27.57
N ASN A 87 -6.07 -0.04 26.82
CA ASN A 87 -6.75 -0.08 25.51
C ASN A 87 -5.81 0.18 24.33
N LEU A 88 -4.49 0.30 24.55
CA LEU A 88 -3.51 0.63 23.52
C LEU A 88 -3.63 -0.25 22.28
N ALA A 89 -3.69 -1.57 22.48
CA ALA A 89 -3.82 -2.52 21.39
C ALA A 89 -5.16 -2.41 20.63
N ALA A 90 -6.24 -1.95 21.28
CA ALA A 90 -7.52 -1.71 20.61
C ALA A 90 -7.42 -0.46 19.73
N LEU A 91 -6.85 0.63 20.24
CA LEU A 91 -6.68 1.88 19.49
C LEU A 91 -5.75 1.71 18.30
N VAL A 92 -4.59 1.05 18.48
CA VAL A 92 -3.65 0.75 17.40
C VAL A 92 -4.32 -0.03 16.28
N ARG A 93 -5.19 -1.01 16.58
CA ARG A 93 -5.93 -1.77 15.56
C ARG A 93 -6.92 -0.95 14.74
N THR A 94 -7.28 0.26 15.17
CA THR A 94 -8.17 1.16 14.40
C THR A 94 -7.45 1.97 13.33
N LEU A 95 -6.12 2.00 13.37
CA LEU A 95 -5.30 2.78 12.44
C LEU A 95 -4.97 1.99 11.17
N ASP A 96 -4.91 2.69 10.04
CA ASP A 96 -4.40 2.12 8.79
C ASP A 96 -2.86 1.95 8.83
N PRO A 97 -2.26 1.18 7.90
CA PRO A 97 -0.81 0.95 7.89
C PRO A 97 0.06 2.23 7.82
N ALA A 98 -0.39 3.28 7.14
CA ALA A 98 0.37 4.53 7.03
C ALA A 98 0.35 5.30 8.36
N GLN A 99 -0.81 5.36 9.00
CA GLN A 99 -0.98 5.92 10.34
C GLN A 99 -0.15 5.16 11.38
N LEU A 100 -0.10 3.83 11.30
CA LEU A 100 0.73 2.99 12.17
C LEU A 100 2.24 3.27 12.01
N ALA A 101 2.70 3.51 10.78
CA ALA A 101 4.08 3.88 10.52
C ALA A 101 4.41 5.25 11.13
N ASN A 102 3.56 6.26 10.92
CA ASN A 102 3.76 7.58 11.49
C ASN A 102 3.69 7.56 13.04
N LEU A 103 2.76 6.79 13.61
CA LEU A 103 2.67 6.59 15.05
C LEU A 103 3.94 5.96 15.62
N THR A 104 4.52 4.97 14.92
CA THR A 104 5.77 4.32 15.33
C THR A 104 6.94 5.30 15.32
N GLU A 105 7.04 6.12 14.28
CA GLU A 105 8.05 7.19 14.18
C GLU A 105 7.90 8.18 15.34
N GLY A 106 6.69 8.71 15.57
CA GLY A 106 6.40 9.61 16.69
C GLY A 106 6.70 9.01 18.06
N ALA A 107 6.41 7.71 18.24
CA ALA A 107 6.73 6.98 19.46
C ALA A 107 8.23 6.90 19.71
N ARG A 108 9.05 6.71 18.66
CA ARG A 108 10.51 6.69 18.76
C ARG A 108 11.09 8.04 19.19
N HIS A 109 10.54 9.14 18.68
CA HIS A 109 10.95 10.49 19.09
C HIS A 109 10.75 10.75 20.59
N HIS A 110 9.75 10.11 21.22
CA HIS A 110 9.46 10.27 22.65
C HIS A 110 9.90 9.10 23.53
N GLY A 111 10.57 8.08 22.98
CA GLY A 111 10.96 6.88 23.74
C GLY A 111 9.77 6.04 24.23
N ALA A 112 8.61 6.14 23.57
CA ALA A 112 7.39 5.41 23.91
C ALA A 112 7.42 3.96 23.41
N THR A 113 8.29 3.13 23.98
CA THR A 113 8.53 1.73 23.53
C THR A 113 7.27 0.87 23.57
N ALA A 114 6.41 1.02 24.57
CA ALA A 114 5.15 0.29 24.66
C ALA A 114 4.22 0.52 23.45
N VAL A 115 4.22 1.75 22.89
CA VAL A 115 3.45 2.08 21.68
C VAL A 115 4.06 1.37 20.47
N VAL A 116 5.39 1.39 20.33
CA VAL A 116 6.09 0.67 19.26
C VAL A 116 5.79 -0.84 19.34
N ASP A 117 5.86 -1.44 20.52
CA ASP A 117 5.58 -2.86 20.73
C ASP A 117 4.13 -3.22 20.38
N ALA A 118 3.19 -2.35 20.72
CA ALA A 118 1.78 -2.50 20.33
C ALA A 118 1.60 -2.44 18.80
N VAL A 119 2.31 -1.53 18.10
CA VAL A 119 2.28 -1.50 16.64
C VAL A 119 2.94 -2.74 16.04
N VAL A 120 4.07 -3.22 16.58
CA VAL A 120 4.72 -4.47 16.13
C VAL A 120 3.76 -5.65 16.21
N ALA A 121 2.98 -5.75 17.29
CA ALA A 121 2.01 -6.82 17.50
C ALA A 121 0.81 -6.77 16.54
N VAL A 122 0.49 -5.60 15.98
CA VAL A 122 -0.64 -5.42 15.05
C VAL A 122 -0.19 -5.45 13.60
N ASN A 123 0.89 -4.72 13.28
CA ASN A 123 1.45 -4.58 11.94
C ASN A 123 2.96 -4.35 12.02
N ARG A 124 3.71 -5.46 12.04
CA ARG A 124 5.19 -5.44 12.07
C ARG A 124 5.80 -4.61 10.94
N ARG A 125 5.22 -4.66 9.73
CA ARG A 125 5.71 -3.90 8.57
C ARG A 125 5.65 -2.39 8.81
N ALA A 126 4.52 -1.88 9.29
CA ALA A 126 4.36 -0.47 9.63
C ALA A 126 5.33 -0.03 10.75
N ALA A 127 5.54 -0.89 11.75
CA ALA A 127 6.51 -0.62 12.81
C ALA A 127 7.95 -0.49 12.29
N ILE A 128 8.35 -1.35 11.35
CA ILE A 128 9.66 -1.26 10.71
C ILE A 128 9.77 0.05 9.93
N ILE A 129 8.77 0.40 9.10
CA ILE A 129 8.77 1.64 8.31
C ILE A 129 8.98 2.87 9.20
N GLY A 130 8.17 3.03 10.25
CA GLY A 130 8.29 4.19 11.15
C GLY A 130 9.60 4.21 11.93
N THR A 131 10.13 3.04 12.30
CA THR A 131 11.44 2.95 12.96
C THR A 131 12.58 3.35 12.00
N VAL A 132 12.53 2.92 10.74
CA VAL A 132 13.52 3.31 9.71
C VAL A 132 13.49 4.82 9.48
N ARG A 133 12.30 5.42 9.34
CA ARG A 133 12.14 6.88 9.19
C ARG A 133 12.81 7.65 10.34
N PHE A 134 12.58 7.21 11.58
CA PHE A 134 13.22 7.81 12.76
C PHE A 134 14.76 7.74 12.69
N HIS A 135 15.33 6.59 12.36
CA HIS A 135 16.79 6.45 12.27
C HIS A 135 17.38 7.23 11.08
N VAL A 136 16.66 7.30 9.95
CA VAL A 136 17.02 8.13 8.80
C VAL A 136 17.05 9.61 9.16
N TRP A 137 16.03 10.11 9.86
CA TRP A 137 16.00 11.47 10.39
C TRP A 137 17.18 11.79 11.33
N ARG A 138 17.65 10.79 12.09
CA ARG A 138 18.84 10.92 12.95
C ARG A 138 20.18 10.75 12.23
N HIS A 139 20.18 10.47 10.93
CA HIS A 139 21.36 10.04 10.17
C HIS A 139 22.06 8.81 10.76
N ASP A 140 21.29 7.92 11.39
CA ASP A 140 21.76 6.66 11.98
C ASP A 140 21.59 5.50 10.99
N TRP A 141 22.44 5.50 9.96
CA TRP A 141 22.34 4.58 8.82
C TRP A 141 22.48 3.11 9.21
N ALA A 142 23.29 2.82 10.23
CA ALA A 142 23.51 1.46 10.71
C ALA A 142 22.25 0.85 11.32
N GLU A 143 21.54 1.61 12.16
CA GLU A 143 20.28 1.14 12.73
C GLU A 143 19.16 1.10 11.68
N ALA A 144 19.08 2.09 10.78
CA ALA A 144 18.14 2.06 9.66
C ALA A 144 18.33 0.78 8.82
N ALA A 145 19.57 0.48 8.43
CA ALA A 145 19.94 -0.73 7.72
C ALA A 145 19.57 -2.01 8.48
N ARG A 146 19.80 -2.05 9.80
CA ARG A 146 19.46 -3.19 10.66
C ARG A 146 17.96 -3.50 10.65
N TYR A 147 17.11 -2.47 10.71
CA TYR A 147 15.66 -2.66 10.66
C TYR A 147 15.16 -3.10 9.28
N LEU A 148 15.80 -2.64 8.21
CA LEU A 148 15.48 -3.05 6.84
C LEU A 148 15.82 -4.52 6.55
N ASN A 149 16.72 -5.16 7.31
CA ASN A 149 17.04 -6.59 7.13
C ASN A 149 15.83 -7.51 7.39
N GLY A 150 14.81 -7.03 8.10
CA GLY A 150 13.58 -7.78 8.37
C GLY A 150 12.47 -7.59 7.34
N MET A 151 12.73 -6.87 6.24
CA MET A 151 11.74 -6.50 5.23
C MET A 151 11.98 -7.28 3.93
N GLU A 152 10.92 -7.59 3.18
CA GLU A 152 11.06 -8.12 1.82
C GLU A 152 11.74 -7.08 0.91
N HIS A 153 12.51 -7.53 -0.08
CA HIS A 153 13.29 -6.65 -0.96
C HIS A 153 12.40 -5.58 -1.63
N THR A 154 11.27 -5.98 -2.21
CA THR A 154 10.32 -5.08 -2.87
C THR A 154 9.71 -4.04 -1.93
N ASP A 155 9.44 -4.42 -0.68
CA ASP A 155 8.99 -3.50 0.36
C ASP A 155 10.09 -2.52 0.77
N GLY A 156 11.33 -3.00 0.84
CA GLY A 156 12.51 -2.17 1.10
C GLY A 156 12.70 -1.11 0.01
N ARG A 157 12.60 -1.48 -1.27
CA ARG A 157 12.67 -0.57 -2.42
C ARG A 157 11.56 0.49 -2.38
N ARG A 158 10.31 0.09 -2.13
CA ARG A 158 9.18 1.04 -2.01
C ARG A 158 9.38 2.05 -0.87
N LEU A 159 9.94 1.59 0.25
CA LEU A 159 10.26 2.48 1.38
C LEU A 159 11.38 3.45 1.00
N GLU A 160 12.44 2.99 0.34
CA GLU A 160 13.50 3.84 -0.19
C GLU A 160 12.94 4.92 -1.12
N ASP A 161 12.13 4.56 -2.10
CA ASP A 161 11.52 5.51 -3.05
C ASP A 161 10.69 6.57 -2.30
N SER A 162 9.92 6.15 -1.30
CA SER A 162 9.16 7.07 -0.45
C SER A 162 10.06 7.99 0.37
N LEU A 163 11.20 7.51 0.88
CA LEU A 163 12.14 8.30 1.67
C LEU A 163 12.85 9.34 0.80
N LEU A 164 13.32 8.93 -0.40
CA LEU A 164 13.92 9.82 -1.39
C LEU A 164 12.92 10.90 -1.83
N ALA A 165 11.69 10.52 -2.18
CA ALA A 165 10.65 11.45 -2.61
C ALA A 165 10.26 12.45 -1.51
N SER A 166 10.34 12.07 -0.24
CA SER A 166 10.08 12.95 0.90
C SER A 166 11.26 13.89 1.25
N GLY A 167 12.45 13.65 0.69
CA GLY A 167 13.67 14.36 1.06
C GLY A 167 14.26 13.97 2.43
N LEU A 168 13.71 12.95 3.09
CA LEU A 168 14.26 12.42 4.35
C LEU A 168 15.56 11.65 4.12
N LEU A 169 15.75 11.08 2.94
CA LEU A 169 16.94 10.36 2.53
C LEU A 169 17.50 10.99 1.25
N ASP A 170 18.81 11.17 1.19
CA ASP A 170 19.53 11.49 -0.05
C ASP A 170 20.26 10.25 -0.58
N HIS A 171 20.80 10.33 -1.80
CA HIS A 171 21.51 9.20 -2.41
C HIS A 171 22.75 8.77 -1.60
N ALA A 172 23.42 9.69 -0.92
CA ALA A 172 24.59 9.38 -0.11
C ALA A 172 24.21 8.51 1.11
N GLY A 173 23.17 8.91 1.86
CA GLY A 173 22.64 8.13 2.97
C GLY A 173 22.11 6.76 2.52
N LEU A 174 21.48 6.70 1.35
CA LEU A 174 21.04 5.44 0.76
C LEU A 174 22.20 4.48 0.49
N ILE A 175 23.29 4.98 -0.11
CA ILE A 175 24.50 4.18 -0.37
C ILE A 175 25.06 3.62 0.95
N GLU A 176 25.09 4.42 2.02
CA GLU A 176 25.52 3.95 3.34
C GLU A 176 24.61 2.85 3.90
N ILE A 177 23.28 2.99 3.76
CA ILE A 177 22.33 1.95 4.16
C ILE A 177 22.56 0.66 3.36
N ILE A 178 22.77 0.73 2.04
CA ILE A 178 22.97 -0.44 1.17
C ILE A 178 24.28 -1.17 1.45
N LYS A 179 25.36 -0.44 1.78
CA LYS A 179 26.62 -1.05 2.23
C LYS A 179 26.41 -1.96 3.44
N LEU A 180 25.50 -1.55 4.34
CA LEU A 180 25.19 -2.26 5.58
C LEU A 180 24.05 -3.28 5.42
N ASN A 181 23.21 -3.13 4.40
CA ASN A 181 22.08 -3.99 4.12
C ASN A 181 22.10 -4.51 2.67
N LYS A 182 22.59 -5.74 2.51
CA LYS A 182 22.65 -6.42 1.21
C LYS A 182 21.27 -6.67 0.60
N ASN A 183 20.20 -6.65 1.39
CA ASN A 183 18.85 -6.84 0.88
C ASN A 183 18.38 -5.68 0.01
N LEU A 184 18.98 -4.49 0.14
CA LEU A 184 18.64 -3.31 -0.66
C LEU A 184 19.53 -3.11 -1.88
N LYS A 185 20.53 -3.98 -2.09
CA LYS A 185 21.27 -3.99 -3.35
C LYS A 185 20.31 -4.16 -4.52
N LEU A 186 20.57 -3.44 -5.59
CA LEU A 186 19.80 -3.57 -6.82
C LEU A 186 19.93 -4.99 -7.37
N ARG A 187 18.83 -5.53 -7.88
CA ARG A 187 18.69 -6.87 -8.46
C ARG A 187 18.10 -6.80 -9.85
N ALA A 188 18.18 -7.91 -10.57
CA ALA A 188 17.50 -8.05 -11.85
C ALA A 188 16.01 -7.72 -11.70
N GLY A 189 15.53 -6.79 -12.53
CA GLY A 189 14.16 -6.28 -12.50
C GLY A 189 13.98 -4.95 -11.76
N ASP A 190 15.00 -4.46 -11.05
CA ASP A 190 14.94 -3.13 -10.46
C ASP A 190 15.14 -2.03 -11.50
N ALA A 191 14.46 -0.90 -11.27
CA ALA A 191 14.66 0.34 -11.99
C ALA A 191 15.05 1.45 -11.03
N ILE A 192 15.98 2.31 -11.43
CA ILE A 192 16.37 3.48 -10.65
C ILE A 192 16.65 4.68 -11.54
N THR A 193 16.28 5.87 -11.09
CA THR A 193 16.57 7.13 -11.76
C THR A 193 17.68 7.88 -11.01
N LEU A 194 18.81 8.13 -11.68
CA LEU A 194 19.93 8.91 -11.15
C LEU A 194 20.25 10.06 -12.11
N ALA A 195 20.32 11.28 -11.58
CA ALA A 195 20.58 12.50 -12.37
C ALA A 195 19.67 12.64 -13.62
N GLY A 196 18.39 12.28 -13.49
CA GLY A 196 17.41 12.33 -14.58
C GLY A 196 17.52 11.21 -15.62
N LYS A 197 18.41 10.24 -15.41
CA LYS A 197 18.57 9.06 -16.29
C LYS A 197 18.07 7.80 -15.58
N GLN A 198 17.22 7.04 -16.27
CA GLN A 198 16.70 5.77 -15.78
C GLN A 198 17.63 4.61 -16.17
N PHE A 199 17.91 3.75 -15.20
CA PHE A 199 18.73 2.55 -15.31
C PHE A 199 17.87 1.33 -14.97
N ILE A 200 17.89 0.31 -15.83
CA ILE A 200 17.21 -0.97 -15.61
C ILE A 200 18.26 -2.04 -15.35
N VAL A 201 18.14 -2.73 -14.23
CA VAL A 201 19.10 -3.75 -13.79
C VAL A 201 18.66 -5.12 -14.30
N TYR A 202 19.57 -5.79 -14.98
CA TYR A 202 19.47 -7.19 -15.40
C TYR A 202 20.43 -8.05 -14.57
N GLU A 203 20.44 -9.37 -14.80
CA GLU A 203 21.27 -10.31 -14.01
C GLU A 203 22.76 -9.95 -14.01
N SER A 204 23.30 -9.48 -15.14
CA SER A 204 24.73 -9.17 -15.29
C SER A 204 25.02 -7.81 -15.92
N THR A 205 23.98 -7.12 -16.40
CA THR A 205 24.11 -5.84 -17.10
C THR A 205 23.12 -4.80 -16.58
N VAL A 206 23.38 -3.55 -16.92
CA VAL A 206 22.46 -2.43 -16.75
C VAL A 206 22.17 -1.82 -18.12
N ARG A 207 20.90 -1.53 -18.38
CA ARG A 207 20.45 -0.81 -19.57
C ARG A 207 19.99 0.59 -19.23
N PHE A 208 20.40 1.57 -20.03
CA PHE A 208 19.99 2.96 -19.93
C PHE A 208 20.00 3.62 -21.30
N ASP A 209 19.47 4.84 -21.40
CA ASP A 209 19.19 5.50 -22.69
C ASP A 209 18.26 4.66 -23.59
N GLY A 210 18.15 5.00 -24.88
CA GLY A 210 17.27 4.31 -25.81
C GLY A 210 15.78 4.42 -25.45
N THR A 211 14.99 3.51 -26.00
CA THR A 211 13.54 3.46 -25.77
C THR A 211 13.19 2.59 -24.57
N LEU A 212 12.04 2.87 -23.96
CA LEU A 212 11.53 2.09 -22.85
C LEU A 212 11.37 0.61 -23.21
N ALA A 213 10.77 0.32 -24.37
CA ALA A 213 10.57 -1.04 -24.86
C ALA A 213 11.88 -1.82 -24.93
N TRP A 214 12.97 -1.18 -25.36
CA TRP A 214 14.32 -1.75 -25.37
C TRP A 214 14.88 -1.94 -23.95
N ARG A 215 14.84 -0.89 -23.12
CA ARG A 215 15.42 -0.91 -21.76
C ARG A 215 14.79 -1.96 -20.85
N THR A 216 13.52 -2.27 -21.07
CA THR A 216 12.72 -3.16 -20.20
C THR A 216 12.40 -4.50 -20.86
N ASN A 217 12.90 -4.76 -22.08
CA ASN A 217 12.49 -5.90 -22.90
C ASN A 217 10.96 -6.04 -23.02
N ASN A 218 10.24 -4.92 -23.05
CA ASN A 218 8.79 -4.86 -23.03
C ASN A 218 8.27 -4.29 -24.35
N PRO A 219 8.31 -5.06 -25.45
CA PRO A 219 7.95 -4.58 -26.78
C PRO A 219 6.46 -4.22 -26.93
N GLY A 220 5.60 -4.62 -25.98
CA GLY A 220 4.19 -4.24 -25.94
C GLY A 220 3.87 -3.11 -24.96
N ALA A 221 4.89 -2.46 -24.39
CA ALA A 221 4.74 -1.37 -23.43
C ALA A 221 3.76 -1.70 -22.27
N LEU A 222 3.73 -2.96 -21.85
CA LEU A 222 2.77 -3.46 -20.86
C LEU A 222 2.98 -2.81 -19.50
N ARG A 223 1.90 -2.34 -18.87
CA ARG A 223 1.89 -1.76 -17.52
C ARG A 223 1.01 -2.56 -16.56
N ARG A 224 1.53 -2.88 -15.37
CA ARG A 224 0.76 -3.46 -14.25
C ARG A 224 1.43 -3.15 -12.91
N ASP A 225 0.60 -3.04 -11.88
CA ASP A 225 1.00 -3.02 -10.47
C ASP A 225 1.43 -4.40 -9.96
N GLU A 226 0.78 -5.46 -10.46
CA GLU A 226 1.15 -6.85 -10.18
C GLU A 226 2.04 -7.44 -11.29
N PRO A 227 3.07 -8.23 -10.91
CA PRO A 227 3.95 -8.87 -11.89
C PRO A 227 3.17 -9.86 -12.77
N LEU A 228 3.43 -9.82 -14.08
CA LEU A 228 3.00 -10.87 -14.99
C LEU A 228 3.95 -12.07 -14.92
N SER A 229 3.43 -13.24 -15.27
CA SER A 229 4.27 -14.44 -15.45
C SER A 229 5.44 -14.14 -16.39
N GLY A 230 6.66 -14.39 -15.93
CA GLY A 230 7.90 -14.13 -16.68
C GLY A 230 8.44 -12.70 -16.58
N SER A 231 7.73 -11.74 -15.99
CA SER A 231 8.33 -10.44 -15.64
C SER A 231 9.25 -10.60 -14.43
N ILE A 232 10.31 -9.80 -14.39
CA ILE A 232 11.29 -9.76 -13.30
C ILE A 232 11.15 -8.51 -12.43
N GLY A 233 10.35 -7.53 -12.86
CA GLY A 233 10.06 -6.32 -12.09
C GLY A 233 9.22 -5.33 -12.90
N HIS A 234 9.18 -4.09 -12.44
CA HIS A 234 8.58 -2.97 -13.18
C HIS A 234 9.30 -1.66 -12.84
N ASP A 235 9.18 -0.65 -13.71
CA ASP A 235 9.70 0.69 -13.43
C ASP A 235 8.75 1.54 -12.56
N GLU A 236 9.15 2.78 -12.27
CA GLU A 236 8.36 3.74 -11.47
C GLU A 236 6.99 4.10 -12.11
N ARG A 237 6.85 3.88 -13.43
CA ARG A 237 5.62 4.11 -14.21
C ARG A 237 4.85 2.80 -14.43
N LEU A 238 5.20 1.75 -13.69
CA LEU A 238 4.60 0.42 -13.71
C LEU A 238 4.79 -0.33 -15.03
N PHE A 239 5.74 0.07 -15.88
CA PHE A 239 6.07 -0.72 -17.05
C PHE A 239 6.83 -1.97 -16.64
N LEU A 240 6.32 -3.11 -17.06
CA LEU A 240 6.92 -4.40 -16.74
C LEU A 240 8.31 -4.53 -17.36
N ILE A 241 9.21 -5.16 -16.62
CA ILE A 241 10.57 -5.49 -17.04
C ILE A 241 10.62 -7.00 -17.24
N PHE A 242 11.07 -7.43 -18.41
CA PHE A 242 11.23 -8.85 -18.77
C PHE A 242 12.70 -9.21 -18.89
N PRO A 243 13.10 -10.46 -18.60
CA PRO A 243 14.48 -10.89 -18.68
C PRO A 243 15.04 -10.79 -20.11
N ASP A 244 14.19 -10.98 -21.11
CA ASP A 244 14.52 -10.91 -22.53
C ASP A 244 13.30 -10.49 -23.36
N ALA A 245 13.56 -10.04 -24.60
CA ALA A 245 12.52 -9.53 -25.50
C ALA A 245 11.53 -10.61 -25.97
N GLU A 246 11.93 -11.89 -25.99
CA GLU A 246 11.06 -12.99 -26.38
C GLU A 246 9.99 -13.24 -25.30
N THR A 247 10.41 -13.22 -24.03
CA THR A 247 9.53 -13.32 -22.86
C THR A 247 8.54 -12.15 -22.84
N GLY A 248 9.01 -10.91 -23.05
CA GLY A 248 8.13 -9.74 -23.16
C GLY A 248 7.15 -9.82 -24.34
N ARG A 249 7.61 -10.30 -25.51
CA ARG A 249 6.75 -10.53 -26.68
C ARG A 249 5.67 -11.59 -26.40
N LYS A 250 6.02 -12.66 -25.68
CA LYS A 250 5.06 -13.69 -25.25
C LYS A 250 4.00 -13.09 -24.32
N ALA A 251 4.39 -12.28 -23.33
CA ALA A 251 3.47 -11.59 -22.45
C ALA A 251 2.54 -10.62 -23.22
N ALA A 252 3.08 -9.90 -24.21
CA ALA A 252 2.28 -9.01 -25.06
C ALA A 252 1.23 -9.77 -25.89
N ARG A 253 1.61 -10.95 -26.43
CA ARG A 253 0.68 -11.87 -27.10
C ARG A 253 -0.43 -12.32 -26.16
N GLU A 254 -0.10 -12.74 -24.96
CA GLU A 254 -1.06 -13.21 -23.96
C GLU A 254 -2.01 -12.08 -23.52
N ASN A 255 -1.49 -10.87 -23.30
CA ASN A 255 -2.30 -9.69 -23.01
C ASN A 255 -3.27 -9.40 -24.16
N LEU A 256 -2.80 -9.42 -25.42
CA LEU A 256 -3.66 -9.23 -26.59
C LEU A 256 -4.77 -10.29 -26.68
N ARG A 257 -4.45 -11.57 -26.42
CA ARG A 257 -5.45 -12.65 -26.36
C ARG A 257 -6.44 -12.44 -25.22
N PHE A 258 -5.99 -11.95 -24.07
CA PHE A 258 -6.88 -11.59 -22.97
C PHE A 258 -7.86 -10.49 -23.41
N GLN A 259 -7.38 -9.41 -24.03
CA GLN A 259 -8.24 -8.36 -24.56
C GLN A 259 -9.29 -8.93 -25.53
N LEU A 260 -8.86 -9.75 -26.49
CA LEU A 260 -9.76 -10.31 -27.48
C LEU A 260 -10.83 -11.23 -26.88
N PHE A 261 -10.45 -12.16 -26.00
CA PHE A 261 -11.32 -13.29 -25.64
C PHE A 261 -11.88 -13.24 -24.22
N HIS A 262 -11.29 -12.45 -23.32
CA HIS A 262 -11.56 -12.54 -21.89
C HIS A 262 -11.85 -11.19 -21.21
N ASN A 263 -11.60 -10.06 -21.87
CA ASN A 263 -11.90 -8.76 -21.27
C ASN A 263 -13.43 -8.55 -21.17
N PRO A 264 -14.01 -8.48 -19.95
CA PRO A 264 -15.45 -8.35 -19.77
C PRO A 264 -15.99 -6.96 -20.16
N ASN A 265 -15.12 -5.97 -20.33
CA ASN A 265 -15.49 -4.63 -20.76
C ASN A 265 -15.65 -4.52 -22.28
N LEU A 266 -15.26 -5.55 -23.03
CA LEU A 266 -15.47 -5.63 -24.46
C LEU A 266 -16.69 -6.49 -24.76
N GLY A 267 -17.47 -6.10 -25.78
CA GLY A 267 -18.62 -6.89 -26.24
C GLY A 267 -18.22 -8.28 -26.77
N GLU A 268 -19.20 -9.12 -27.08
CA GLU A 268 -18.97 -10.50 -27.52
C GLU A 268 -18.22 -10.63 -28.86
N ASP A 269 -18.22 -9.60 -29.69
CA ASP A 269 -17.54 -9.56 -30.99
C ASP A 269 -16.95 -8.15 -31.21
N PRO A 270 -15.86 -7.80 -30.51
CA PRO A 270 -15.31 -6.46 -30.54
C PRO A 270 -14.64 -6.19 -31.89
N THR A 271 -14.74 -4.94 -32.32
CA THR A 271 -14.01 -4.39 -33.44
C THR A 271 -12.53 -4.23 -33.10
N LEU A 272 -11.68 -4.15 -34.12
CA LEU A 272 -10.26 -3.87 -33.94
C LEU A 272 -10.01 -2.56 -33.18
N LEU A 273 -10.80 -1.51 -33.45
CA LEU A 273 -10.73 -0.25 -32.70
C LEU A 273 -11.02 -0.43 -31.21
N GLU A 274 -12.12 -1.10 -30.85
CA GLU A 274 -12.48 -1.34 -29.44
C GLU A 274 -11.38 -2.14 -28.71
N VAL A 275 -10.75 -3.11 -29.38
CA VAL A 275 -9.62 -3.85 -28.80
C VAL A 275 -8.42 -2.94 -28.56
N MET A 276 -8.12 -2.00 -29.46
CA MET A 276 -7.01 -1.05 -29.29
C MET A 276 -7.31 0.01 -28.24
N GLU A 277 -8.56 0.45 -28.08
CA GLU A 277 -8.96 1.33 -26.98
C GLU A 277 -8.75 0.68 -25.62
N ALA A 278 -8.94 -0.65 -25.53
CA ALA A 278 -8.66 -1.40 -24.30
C ALA A 278 -7.16 -1.71 -24.11
N TYR A 279 -6.42 -1.96 -25.20
CA TYR A 279 -5.00 -2.32 -25.14
C TYR A 279 -4.09 -1.11 -24.89
N ALA A 280 -4.34 0.00 -25.59
CA ALA A 280 -3.59 1.26 -25.52
C ALA A 280 -4.57 2.44 -25.38
N PRO A 281 -5.15 2.65 -24.19
CA PRO A 281 -6.19 3.64 -23.98
C PRO A 281 -5.69 5.06 -24.23
N ALA A 282 -6.54 5.91 -24.81
CA ALA A 282 -6.23 7.33 -25.05
C ALA A 282 -5.99 8.12 -23.76
N ALA A 283 -6.62 7.71 -22.64
CA ALA A 283 -6.41 8.30 -21.32
C ALA A 283 -4.94 8.22 -20.83
N ASP A 284 -4.18 7.25 -21.36
CA ASP A 284 -2.75 7.08 -21.08
C ASP A 284 -1.85 7.85 -22.05
N GLY A 285 -2.43 8.69 -22.92
CA GLY A 285 -1.73 9.46 -23.95
C GLY A 285 -1.48 8.70 -25.26
N ASN A 286 -2.13 7.55 -25.45
CA ASN A 286 -2.02 6.75 -26.67
C ASN A 286 -2.99 7.23 -27.77
N GLN A 287 -2.83 6.67 -28.99
CA GLN A 287 -3.69 6.95 -30.15
C GLN A 287 -4.29 5.63 -30.67
N PRO A 288 -5.30 5.06 -29.99
CA PRO A 288 -5.82 3.72 -30.32
C PRO A 288 -6.37 3.60 -31.74
N ASP A 289 -6.89 4.70 -32.29
CA ASP A 289 -7.32 4.84 -33.68
C ASP A 289 -6.16 4.67 -34.67
N VAL A 290 -4.99 5.25 -34.38
CA VAL A 290 -3.78 5.09 -35.18
C VAL A 290 -3.26 3.65 -35.13
N TYR A 291 -3.28 3.01 -33.95
CA TYR A 291 -2.93 1.60 -33.84
C TYR A 291 -3.88 0.72 -34.66
N ALA A 292 -5.19 0.93 -34.48
CA ALA A 292 -6.22 0.18 -35.19
C ALA A 292 -6.08 0.34 -36.71
N GLN A 293 -5.81 1.56 -37.20
CA GLN A 293 -5.62 1.81 -38.62
C GLN A 293 -4.38 1.11 -39.18
N LYS A 294 -3.23 1.18 -38.49
CA LYS A 294 -2.01 0.48 -38.92
C LYS A 294 -2.20 -1.03 -39.01
N ILE A 295 -2.89 -1.61 -38.03
CA ILE A 295 -3.22 -3.04 -38.02
C ILE A 295 -4.19 -3.37 -39.15
N ALA A 296 -5.20 -2.52 -39.36
CA ALA A 296 -6.19 -2.69 -40.43
C ALA A 296 -5.52 -2.68 -41.80
N ASP A 297 -4.59 -1.75 -42.04
CA ASP A 297 -3.80 -1.65 -43.27
C ASP A 297 -2.94 -2.90 -43.50
N ALA A 298 -2.24 -3.36 -42.45
CA ALA A 298 -1.39 -4.55 -42.51
C ALA A 298 -2.18 -5.86 -42.77
N LEU A 299 -3.45 -5.89 -42.37
CA LEU A 299 -4.35 -7.03 -42.54
C LEU A 299 -5.29 -6.91 -43.76
N HIS A 300 -5.26 -5.77 -44.46
CA HIS A 300 -6.21 -5.43 -45.53
C HIS A 300 -7.69 -5.53 -45.08
N VAL A 301 -8.00 -4.99 -43.89
CA VAL A 301 -9.34 -4.89 -43.31
C VAL A 301 -9.65 -3.44 -42.90
N THR A 302 -10.79 -3.19 -42.24
CA THR A 302 -11.10 -1.88 -41.63
C THR A 302 -10.94 -1.92 -40.11
N PRO A 303 -10.78 -0.76 -39.43
CA PRO A 303 -10.81 -0.69 -37.96
C PRO A 303 -12.10 -1.25 -37.33
N GLN A 304 -13.21 -1.33 -38.09
CA GLN A 304 -14.49 -1.89 -37.66
C GLN A 304 -14.58 -3.42 -37.87
N ALA A 305 -13.55 -4.05 -38.45
CA ALA A 305 -13.52 -5.49 -38.60
C ALA A 305 -13.54 -6.20 -37.24
N LYS A 306 -14.25 -7.32 -37.19
CA LYS A 306 -14.46 -8.11 -35.97
C LYS A 306 -13.21 -8.89 -35.59
N ALA A 307 -12.47 -8.41 -34.59
CA ALA A 307 -11.13 -8.87 -34.27
C ALA A 307 -11.09 -10.29 -33.68
N ARG A 308 -12.16 -10.74 -33.01
CA ARG A 308 -12.30 -12.13 -32.54
C ARG A 308 -12.30 -13.17 -33.67
N ARG A 309 -12.59 -12.75 -34.90
CA ARG A 309 -12.62 -13.62 -36.09
C ARG A 309 -11.27 -13.74 -36.77
N PHE A 310 -10.26 -13.01 -36.29
CA PHE A 310 -8.91 -13.09 -36.85
C PHE A 310 -8.28 -14.46 -36.56
N SER A 311 -7.74 -15.06 -37.61
CA SER A 311 -6.94 -16.29 -37.52
C SER A 311 -5.65 -16.06 -36.73
N THR A 312 -5.00 -17.15 -36.30
CA THR A 312 -3.70 -17.06 -35.60
C THR A 312 -2.65 -16.25 -36.37
N PRO A 313 -2.45 -16.42 -37.70
CA PRO A 313 -1.53 -15.57 -38.45
C PRO A 313 -1.91 -14.08 -38.45
N GLN A 314 -3.21 -13.77 -38.49
CA GLN A 314 -3.69 -12.38 -38.42
C GLN A 314 -3.46 -11.78 -37.03
N MET A 315 -3.64 -12.55 -35.95
CA MET A 315 -3.30 -12.12 -34.59
C MET A 315 -1.79 -11.90 -34.42
N GLU A 316 -0.92 -12.73 -35.01
CA GLU A 316 0.52 -12.48 -35.00
C GLU A 316 0.88 -11.22 -35.79
N THR A 317 0.23 -10.97 -36.93
CA THR A 317 0.43 -9.74 -37.72
C THR A 317 0.01 -8.51 -36.92
N MET A 318 -1.12 -8.60 -36.22
CA MET A 318 -1.59 -7.57 -35.28
C MET A 318 -0.57 -7.30 -34.18
N LEU A 319 -0.07 -8.34 -33.50
CA LEU A 319 0.96 -8.21 -32.46
C LEU A 319 2.25 -7.56 -33.01
N ASN A 320 2.73 -8.03 -34.17
CA ASN A 320 3.93 -7.48 -34.78
C ASN A 320 3.75 -6.00 -35.17
N THR A 321 2.55 -5.59 -35.57
CA THR A 321 2.22 -4.20 -35.89
C THR A 321 2.20 -3.31 -34.64
N ILE A 322 1.65 -3.82 -33.53
CA ILE A 322 1.71 -3.15 -32.22
C ILE A 322 3.18 -2.94 -31.82
N ILE A 323 3.97 -4.01 -31.79
CA ILE A 323 5.39 -3.96 -31.43
C ILE A 323 6.18 -3.02 -32.35
N GLY A 324 5.92 -3.05 -33.66
CA GLY A 324 6.56 -2.16 -34.62
C GLY A 324 6.18 -0.68 -34.43
N THR A 325 5.01 -0.40 -33.85
CA THR A 325 4.58 0.97 -33.54
C THR A 325 5.26 1.52 -32.30
N GLU A 326 5.63 0.68 -31.34
CA GLU A 326 6.31 1.07 -30.10
C GLU A 326 7.75 1.59 -30.31
N THR A 327 8.28 1.56 -31.54
CA THR A 327 9.64 2.00 -31.96
C THR A 327 10.74 1.60 -30.97
N THR A 328 11.48 0.54 -31.28
CA THR A 328 12.63 0.15 -30.47
C THR A 328 13.88 0.87 -30.95
N THR A 329 14.29 1.93 -30.25
CA THR A 329 15.66 2.48 -30.37
C THR A 329 16.52 1.86 -29.27
N GLU A 330 17.62 1.24 -29.67
CA GLU A 330 18.60 0.70 -28.74
C GLU A 330 19.26 1.82 -27.93
N GLY A 331 19.55 1.53 -26.67
CA GLY A 331 20.30 2.41 -25.79
C GLY A 331 21.70 1.89 -25.54
N THR A 332 22.16 2.09 -24.31
CA THR A 332 23.45 1.62 -23.84
C THR A 332 23.27 0.48 -22.86
N GLU A 333 24.01 -0.62 -23.07
CA GLU A 333 24.12 -1.74 -22.14
C GLU A 333 25.56 -1.81 -21.61
N ARG A 334 25.71 -2.02 -20.31
CA ARG A 334 27.01 -2.14 -19.64
C ARG A 334 26.98 -3.26 -18.59
N PRO A 335 28.07 -4.01 -18.41
CA PRO A 335 28.23 -4.90 -17.25
C PRO A 335 28.09 -4.15 -15.92
N HIS A 336 27.64 -4.84 -14.85
CA HIS A 336 27.45 -4.23 -13.51
C HIS A 336 28.71 -3.60 -12.92
N ASP A 337 29.89 -4.08 -13.29
CA ASP A 337 31.20 -3.62 -12.82
C ASP A 337 31.86 -2.63 -13.79
N SER A 338 31.14 -2.17 -14.81
CA SER A 338 31.70 -1.25 -15.80
C SER A 338 32.09 0.09 -15.16
N PRO A 339 33.34 0.57 -15.37
CA PRO A 339 33.79 1.86 -14.84
C PRO A 339 33.09 3.06 -15.48
N ASP A 340 32.35 2.84 -16.58
CA ASP A 340 31.56 3.87 -17.26
C ASP A 340 30.20 4.13 -16.58
N LEU A 341 29.79 3.27 -15.64
CA LEU A 341 28.58 3.49 -14.87
C LEU A 341 28.78 4.59 -13.81
N PRO A 342 27.73 5.37 -13.48
CA PRO A 342 27.81 6.33 -12.37
C PRO A 342 28.28 5.66 -11.07
N ARG A 343 29.17 6.34 -10.34
CA ARG A 343 29.71 5.81 -9.06
C ARG A 343 28.62 5.44 -8.07
N ASP A 344 27.56 6.25 -8.01
CA ASP A 344 26.43 5.97 -7.13
C ASP A 344 25.77 4.65 -7.50
N LEU A 345 25.49 4.42 -8.79
CA LEU A 345 24.93 3.17 -9.29
C LEU A 345 25.83 1.97 -8.97
N LEU A 346 27.14 2.09 -9.16
CA LEU A 346 28.11 1.06 -8.80
C LEU A 346 28.02 0.72 -7.30
N GLY A 347 27.90 1.72 -6.43
CA GLY A 347 27.65 1.53 -5.00
C GLY A 347 26.36 0.75 -4.70
N LEU A 348 25.26 1.07 -5.41
CA LEU A 348 23.96 0.40 -5.25
C LEU A 348 23.95 -1.04 -5.76
N LEU A 349 24.74 -1.34 -6.80
CA LEU A 349 25.00 -2.71 -7.28
C LEU A 349 25.96 -3.48 -6.34
N GLY A 350 26.62 -2.77 -5.42
CA GLY A 350 27.58 -3.35 -4.48
C GLY A 350 29.01 -3.44 -5.01
N HIS A 351 29.32 -2.71 -6.08
CA HIS A 351 30.64 -2.49 -6.65
C HIS A 351 31.19 -1.13 -6.16
N GLY A 352 31.50 -1.02 -4.88
CA GLY A 352 32.01 0.23 -4.31
C GLY A 352 32.68 -0.03 -2.97
N GLY A 353 33.97 -0.33 -3.02
CA GLY A 353 34.88 -0.42 -1.87
C GLY A 353 36.01 0.55 -2.04
#